data_AF-A0A812IXX7-F1
#
_entry.id   AF-A0A812IXX7-F1
#
_cell.length_a   1.000
_cell.length_b   1.000
_cell.length_c   1.000
_cell.angle_alpha   90.00
_cell.angle_beta   90.00
_cell.angle_gamma   90.00
#
_symmetry.space_group_name_H-M   'P 1'
#
loop_
_entity.id
_entity.type
_entity.pdbx_description
1 polymer ?
#
loop_
_entity_poly.entity_id
_entity_poly.type
_entity_poly.pdbx_seq_one_letter_code
_entity_poly.pdbx_strand_id
1 'polypeptide(L)'
;MDLDWLRATWPWLATCTAALATMLQLEPRTSSAIDQRMLTLIIAGRQLCLSVSLQSATLFFVGLYQLLLAPVRRPTKDFHNPRSSHFKALRAQHFPPGFPNGWHCVCNAKDIENGRVKSISALGTYMVAFRGQDKTVRLPSFTPSARTWVPTWGWAAWWWEIPCNSAAILRGVI
;
A
#
# COMPACT_ATOMS: atom_id res chain seq x y z
N MET A 1 -6.22 14.07 10.65
CA MET A 1 -6.30 15.51 10.34
C MET A 1 -7.69 15.75 9.82
N ASP A 2 -8.53 16.43 10.60
CA ASP A 2 -9.87 16.83 10.14
C ASP A 2 -9.74 17.87 9.03
N LEU A 3 -10.44 17.65 7.93
CA LEU A 3 -10.51 18.56 6.77
C LEU A 3 -11.35 19.81 7.05
N ASP A 4 -11.92 19.92 8.24
CA ASP A 4 -12.87 20.97 8.60
C ASP A 4 -12.21 22.35 8.71
N TRP A 5 -10.92 22.42 9.07
CA TRP A 5 -10.19 23.69 9.10
C TRP A 5 -9.94 24.27 7.69
N LEU A 6 -9.79 23.41 6.67
CA LEU A 6 -9.66 23.85 5.26
C LEU A 6 -10.98 24.38 4.70
N ARG A 7 -12.12 23.84 5.16
CA ARG A 7 -13.44 24.36 4.79
C ARG A 7 -13.72 25.72 5.41
N ALA A 8 -13.19 25.99 6.60
CA ALA A 8 -13.36 27.28 7.28
C ALA A 8 -12.56 28.42 6.64
N THR A 9 -11.42 28.14 5.99
CA THR A 9 -10.54 29.17 5.39
C THR A 9 -10.87 29.49 3.92
N TRP A 10 -11.59 28.61 3.23
CA TRP A 10 -11.99 28.78 1.82
C TRP A 10 -12.77 30.08 1.50
N PRO A 11 -13.75 30.53 2.33
CA PRO A 11 -14.53 31.74 2.04
C PRO A 11 -13.67 33.01 1.99
N TRP A 12 -12.63 33.09 2.82
CA TRP A 12 -11.74 34.25 2.90
C TRP A 12 -10.87 34.40 1.65
N LEU A 13 -10.39 33.28 1.10
CA LEU A 13 -9.63 33.28 -0.15
C LEU A 13 -10.51 33.70 -1.34
N ALA A 14 -11.77 33.26 -1.37
CA ALA A 14 -12.72 33.62 -2.42
C ALA A 14 -13.10 35.11 -2.39
N THR A 15 -13.23 35.72 -1.21
CA THR A 15 -13.49 37.16 -1.11
C THR A 15 -12.30 38.01 -1.56
N CYS A 16 -11.07 37.57 -1.32
CA CYS A 16 -9.87 38.28 -1.74
C CYS A 16 -9.68 38.29 -3.27
N THR A 17 -9.99 37.19 -3.95
CA THR A 17 -9.89 37.11 -5.41
C THR A 17 -10.97 37.93 -6.11
N ALA A 18 -12.19 37.95 -5.57
CA ALA A 18 -13.28 38.77 -6.09
C ALA A 18 -12.96 40.27 -5.99
N ALA A 19 -12.43 40.72 -4.86
CA ALA A 19 -12.03 42.13 -4.67
C ALA A 19 -10.93 42.56 -5.66
N LEU A 20 -9.94 41.69 -5.90
CA LEU A 20 -8.86 41.93 -6.87
C LEU A 20 -9.41 42.02 -8.30
N ALA A 21 -10.38 41.18 -8.66
CA ALA A 21 -11.01 41.19 -9.98
C ALA A 21 -11.80 42.49 -10.23
N THR A 22 -12.55 42.99 -9.24
CA THR A 22 -13.23 44.29 -9.34
C THR A 22 -12.26 45.47 -9.48
N MET A 23 -11.08 45.40 -8.85
CA MET A 23 -10.05 46.44 -8.98
C MET A 23 -9.43 46.47 -10.39
N LEU A 24 -9.37 45.33 -11.09
CA LEU A 24 -8.84 45.24 -12.45
C LEU A 24 -9.80 45.75 -13.54
N GLN A 25 -11.10 45.86 -13.25
CA GLN A 25 -12.12 46.28 -14.24
C GLN A 25 -12.29 47.80 -14.38
N LEU A 26 -11.60 48.61 -13.59
CA LEU A 26 -11.71 50.07 -13.71
C LEU A 26 -10.81 50.57 -14.86
N GLU A 27 -11.41 51.01 -15.97
CA GLU A 27 -10.70 51.59 -17.14
C GLU A 27 -10.28 53.06 -16.89
N PRO A 28 -9.07 53.50 -17.28
CA PRO A 28 -8.62 54.87 -17.07
C PRO A 28 -9.10 55.80 -18.17
N ARG A 29 -9.65 56.97 -17.80
CA ARG A 29 -9.99 58.04 -18.77
C ARG A 29 -9.04 59.25 -18.75
N THR A 30 -8.03 59.33 -17.88
CA THR A 30 -7.15 60.52 -17.76
C THR A 30 -5.69 60.18 -17.44
N SER A 31 -4.74 61.03 -17.89
CA SER A 31 -3.30 60.81 -17.75
C SER A 31 -2.79 60.92 -16.30
N SER A 32 -3.38 61.79 -15.47
CA SER A 32 -3.08 61.87 -14.03
C SER A 32 -3.56 60.64 -13.25
N ALA A 33 -4.48 59.85 -13.81
CA ALA A 33 -4.91 58.59 -13.23
C ALA A 33 -3.88 57.46 -13.42
N ILE A 34 -2.89 57.63 -14.30
CA ILE A 34 -1.86 56.62 -14.57
C ILE A 34 -0.90 56.52 -13.37
N ASP A 35 -0.44 57.65 -12.81
CA ASP A 35 0.48 57.67 -11.67
C ASP A 35 -0.16 57.09 -10.40
N GLN A 36 -1.45 57.38 -10.18
CA GLN A 36 -2.22 56.80 -9.07
C GLN A 36 -2.41 55.29 -9.22
N ARG A 37 -2.61 54.79 -10.43
CA ARG A 37 -2.69 53.33 -10.71
C ARG A 37 -1.38 52.63 -10.47
N MET A 38 -0.27 53.25 -10.85
CA MET A 38 1.04 52.68 -10.61
C MET A 38 1.29 52.52 -9.10
N LEU A 39 0.95 53.54 -8.30
CA LEU A 39 1.04 53.47 -6.84
C LEU A 39 0.11 52.41 -6.24
N THR A 40 -1.15 52.33 -6.68
CA THR A 40 -2.08 51.30 -6.16
C THR A 40 -1.64 49.89 -6.52
N LEU A 41 -1.10 49.68 -7.73
CA LEU A 41 -0.53 48.38 -8.13
C LEU A 41 0.69 47.99 -7.29
N ILE A 42 1.58 48.94 -6.99
CA ILE A 42 2.75 48.69 -6.13
C ILE A 42 2.30 48.32 -4.71
N ILE A 43 1.32 49.04 -4.15
CA ILE A 43 0.79 48.75 -2.82
C ILE A 43 0.09 47.39 -2.80
N ALA A 44 -0.77 47.10 -3.78
CA ALA A 44 -1.46 45.81 -3.89
C ALA A 44 -0.48 44.64 -4.06
N GLY A 45 0.56 44.81 -4.88
CA GLY A 45 1.63 43.82 -5.05
C GLY A 45 2.38 43.53 -3.75
N ARG A 46 2.69 44.56 -2.96
CA ARG A 46 3.30 44.40 -1.63
C ARG A 46 2.38 43.66 -0.67
N GLN A 47 1.09 44.00 -0.64
CA GLN A 47 0.11 43.32 0.23
C GLN A 47 -0.06 41.84 -0.14
N LEU A 48 -0.12 41.52 -1.43
CA LEU A 48 -0.17 40.13 -1.90
C LEU A 48 1.08 39.36 -1.48
N CYS A 49 2.27 39.94 -1.68
CA CYS A 49 3.53 39.31 -1.28
C CYS A 49 3.58 39.03 0.23
N LEU A 50 3.21 40.01 1.06
CA LEU A 50 3.15 39.84 2.52
C LEU A 50 2.15 38.77 2.94
N SER A 51 0.97 38.71 2.30
CA SER A 51 -0.03 37.70 2.64
C SER A 51 0.42 36.28 2.29
N VAL A 52 1.10 36.09 1.15
CA VAL A 52 1.64 34.79 0.73
C VAL A 52 2.79 34.37 1.65
N SER A 53 3.70 35.28 2.00
CA SER A 53 4.79 35.00 2.94
C SER A 53 4.28 34.66 4.33
N LEU A 54 3.22 35.33 4.80
CA LEU A 54 2.60 35.01 6.08
C LEU A 54 1.97 33.63 6.06
N GLN A 55 1.17 33.31 5.04
CA GLN A 55 0.54 32.00 4.89
C GLN A 55 1.57 30.87 4.85
N SER A 56 2.63 31.02 4.06
CA SER A 56 3.69 30.01 3.98
C SER A 56 4.43 29.82 5.31
N ALA A 57 4.71 30.91 6.03
CA ALA A 57 5.29 30.84 7.36
C ALA A 57 4.37 30.09 8.35
N THR A 58 3.07 30.39 8.37
CA THR A 58 2.10 29.66 9.22
C THR A 58 2.09 28.16 8.92
N LEU A 59 2.04 27.76 7.65
CA LEU A 59 2.06 26.35 7.28
C LEU A 59 3.37 25.68 7.67
N PHE A 60 4.49 26.38 7.51
CA PHE A 60 5.80 25.89 7.95
C PHE A 60 5.85 25.66 9.46
N PHE A 61 5.40 26.63 10.27
CA PHE A 61 5.37 26.48 11.73
C PHE A 61 4.40 25.39 12.19
N VAL A 62 3.25 25.22 11.54
CA VAL A 62 2.33 24.11 11.84
C VAL A 62 2.97 22.77 11.51
N GLY A 63 3.64 22.66 10.35
CA GLY A 63 4.38 21.45 9.96
C GLY A 63 5.52 21.14 10.94
N LEU A 64 6.28 22.16 11.34
CA LEU A 64 7.36 22.03 12.31
C LEU A 64 6.83 21.67 13.70
N TYR A 65 5.74 22.28 14.14
CA TYR A 65 5.05 21.94 15.38
C TYR A 65 4.62 20.48 15.38
N GLN A 66 4.02 20.00 14.29
CA GLN A 66 3.66 18.60 14.15
C GLN A 66 4.90 17.70 14.16
N LEU A 67 5.98 18.06 13.47
CA LEU A 67 7.20 17.25 13.47
C LEU A 67 7.83 17.14 14.87
N LEU A 68 7.87 18.25 15.61
CA LEU A 68 8.53 18.32 16.92
C LEU A 68 7.67 17.80 18.06
N LEU A 69 6.35 18.02 18.01
CA LEU A 69 5.43 17.75 19.12
C LEU A 69 4.40 16.68 18.81
N ALA A 70 4.28 16.20 17.56
CA ALA A 70 3.47 15.00 17.35
C ALA A 70 4.10 13.86 18.15
N PRO A 71 3.32 13.20 19.01
CA PRO A 71 3.83 12.08 19.77
C PRO A 71 4.31 11.03 18.77
N VAL A 72 5.64 10.82 18.73
CA VAL A 72 6.23 9.71 18.00
C VAL A 72 5.55 8.46 18.55
N ARG A 73 4.70 7.83 17.74
CA ARG A 73 4.03 6.59 18.10
C ARG A 73 5.09 5.52 18.25
N ARG A 74 5.65 5.39 19.45
CA ARG A 74 6.57 4.32 19.76
C ARG A 74 5.77 3.02 19.68
N PRO A 75 6.22 2.03 18.89
CA PRO A 75 5.57 0.73 18.90
C PRO A 75 5.52 0.23 20.34
N THR A 76 4.32 -0.07 20.83
CA THR A 76 4.16 -0.68 22.15
C THR A 76 4.87 -2.03 22.14
N LYS A 77 5.48 -2.45 23.25
CA LYS A 77 6.15 -3.76 23.33
C LYS A 77 5.23 -4.92 22.93
N ASP A 78 3.92 -4.75 23.08
CA ASP A 78 2.88 -5.71 22.69
C ASP A 78 2.73 -5.93 21.19
N PHE A 79 3.34 -5.07 20.36
CA PHE A 79 3.31 -5.20 18.90
C PHE A 79 4.02 -6.47 18.42
N HIS A 80 4.99 -6.99 19.18
CA HIS A 80 5.70 -8.22 18.85
C HIS A 80 5.18 -9.45 19.61
N ASN A 81 4.15 -9.31 20.44
CA ASN A 81 3.61 -10.43 21.19
C ASN A 81 2.56 -11.20 20.36
N PRO A 82 2.87 -12.41 19.85
CA PRO A 82 1.94 -13.17 19.01
C PRO A 82 0.66 -13.62 19.74
N ARG A 83 0.64 -13.52 21.07
CA ARG A 83 -0.52 -13.88 21.89
C ARG A 83 -1.49 -12.72 22.10
N SER A 84 -1.11 -11.46 21.83
CA SER A 84 -1.98 -10.31 22.06
C SER A 84 -3.15 -10.29 21.07
N SER A 85 -4.34 -9.89 21.54
CA SER A 85 -5.54 -9.77 20.68
C SER A 85 -5.34 -8.72 19.59
N HIS A 86 -4.65 -7.62 19.92
CA HIS A 86 -4.30 -6.56 18.98
C HIS A 86 -3.39 -7.05 17.85
N PHE A 87 -2.35 -7.84 18.15
CA PHE A 87 -1.49 -8.45 17.12
C PHE A 87 -2.28 -9.40 16.21
N LYS A 88 -3.17 -10.22 16.79
CA LYS A 88 -4.04 -11.11 16.00
C LYS A 88 -4.98 -10.34 15.09
N ALA A 89 -5.56 -9.23 15.56
CA ALA A 89 -6.45 -8.38 14.77
C ALA A 89 -5.69 -7.70 13.61
N LEU A 90 -4.53 -7.09 13.87
CA LEU A 90 -3.68 -6.50 12.83
C LEU A 90 -3.22 -7.55 11.82
N ARG A 91 -2.78 -8.71 12.29
CA ARG A 91 -2.37 -9.80 11.41
C ARG A 91 -3.53 -10.28 10.54
N ALA A 92 -4.73 -10.43 11.10
CA ALA A 92 -5.91 -10.87 10.35
C ALA A 92 -6.35 -9.86 9.27
N GLN A 93 -6.06 -8.56 9.44
CA GLN A 93 -6.33 -7.55 8.41
C GLN A 93 -5.34 -7.62 7.25
N HIS A 94 -4.08 -7.95 7.52
CA HIS A 94 -3.00 -7.90 6.52
C HIS A 94 -2.59 -9.26 5.94
N PHE A 95 -2.86 -10.35 6.65
CA PHE A 95 -2.46 -11.69 6.28
C PHE A 95 -3.67 -12.63 6.30
N PRO A 96 -3.78 -13.56 5.35
CA PRO A 96 -4.79 -14.60 5.41
C PRO A 96 -4.64 -15.41 6.71
N PRO A 97 -5.74 -15.99 7.22
CA PRO A 97 -5.65 -16.90 8.35
C PRO A 97 -4.64 -18.01 8.04
N GLY A 98 -3.81 -18.36 9.03
CA GLY A 98 -2.84 -19.44 8.87
C GLY A 98 -3.56 -20.73 8.48
N PHE A 99 -3.08 -21.39 7.42
CA PHE A 99 -3.65 -22.68 7.04
C PHE A 99 -3.41 -23.69 8.17
N PRO A 100 -4.39 -24.55 8.48
CA PRO A 100 -4.22 -25.54 9.53
C PRO A 100 -3.08 -26.50 9.17
N ASN A 101 -2.17 -26.71 10.11
CA ASN A 101 -1.11 -27.70 9.98
C ASN A 101 -1.76 -29.08 9.89
N GLY A 102 -1.52 -29.78 8.78
CA GLY A 102 -2.22 -31.02 8.50
C GLY A 102 -2.00 -31.52 7.09
N TRP A 103 -2.64 -32.66 6.84
CA TRP A 103 -2.64 -33.35 5.56
C TRP A 103 -3.83 -32.88 4.73
N HIS A 104 -3.56 -32.25 3.58
CA HIS A 104 -4.57 -31.72 2.67
C HIS A 104 -4.59 -32.52 1.38
N CYS A 105 -5.77 -33.03 1.01
CA CYS A 105 -5.98 -33.66 -0.29
C CYS A 105 -6.06 -32.57 -1.36
N VAL A 106 -5.11 -32.55 -2.30
CA VAL A 106 -4.97 -31.45 -3.26
C VAL A 106 -5.35 -31.86 -4.69
N CYS A 107 -5.10 -33.11 -5.08
CA CYS A 107 -5.54 -33.65 -6.36
C CYS A 107 -5.70 -35.18 -6.27
N ASN A 108 -6.65 -35.74 -7.01
CA ASN A 108 -6.72 -37.18 -7.19
C ASN A 108 -5.60 -37.65 -8.12
N ALA A 109 -4.93 -38.76 -7.80
CA ALA A 109 -3.88 -39.34 -8.63
C ALA A 109 -4.38 -39.75 -10.03
N LYS A 110 -5.68 -40.05 -10.15
CA LYS A 110 -6.33 -40.41 -11.41
C LYS A 110 -6.45 -39.25 -12.40
N ASP A 111 -6.46 -38.02 -11.91
CA ASP A 111 -6.66 -36.84 -12.75
C ASP A 111 -5.36 -36.38 -13.45
N ILE A 112 -4.24 -37.04 -13.15
CA ILE A 112 -2.92 -36.72 -13.70
C ILE A 112 -2.50 -37.89 -14.60
N GLU A 113 -2.62 -37.67 -15.91
CA GLU A 113 -2.12 -38.59 -16.93
C GLU A 113 -0.58 -38.69 -16.87
N ASN A 114 -0.04 -39.85 -17.24
CA ASN A 114 1.41 -40.05 -17.30
C ASN A 114 2.05 -39.05 -18.27
N GLY A 115 3.09 -38.34 -17.81
CA GLY A 115 3.77 -37.32 -18.63
C GLY A 115 3.00 -36.00 -18.78
N ARG A 116 1.81 -35.86 -18.18
CA ARG A 116 1.11 -34.56 -18.11
C ARG A 116 1.40 -33.83 -16.82
N VAL A 117 1.27 -32.52 -16.92
CA VAL A 117 1.50 -31.55 -15.86
C VAL A 117 0.16 -30.88 -15.55
N LYS A 118 -0.26 -30.87 -14.28
CA LYS A 118 -1.49 -30.25 -13.82
C LYS A 118 -1.16 -29.11 -12.86
N SER A 119 -1.61 -27.90 -13.18
CA SER A 119 -1.53 -26.76 -12.25
C SER A 119 -2.58 -26.90 -11.15
N ILE A 120 -2.18 -26.61 -9.92
CA ILE A 120 -3.05 -26.69 -8.75
C ILE A 120 -2.89 -25.40 -7.93
N SER A 121 -4.01 -24.77 -7.57
CA SER A 121 -4.02 -23.64 -6.65
C SER A 121 -4.44 -24.13 -5.27
N ALA A 122 -3.52 -24.10 -4.31
CA ALA A 122 -3.76 -24.56 -2.94
C ALA A 122 -2.90 -23.74 -1.95
N LEU A 123 -3.38 -23.57 -0.72
CA LEU A 123 -2.66 -22.84 0.34
C LEU A 123 -2.22 -21.42 -0.07
N GLY A 124 -2.99 -20.75 -0.93
CA GLY A 124 -2.68 -19.41 -1.43
C GLY A 124 -1.50 -19.34 -2.40
N THR A 125 -1.00 -20.49 -2.88
CA THR A 125 0.10 -20.58 -3.84
C THR A 125 -0.27 -21.46 -5.04
N TYR A 126 0.47 -21.28 -6.14
CA TYR A 126 0.34 -22.11 -7.33
C TYR A 126 1.40 -23.20 -7.29
N MET A 127 0.95 -24.44 -7.32
CA MET A 127 1.76 -25.65 -7.36
C MET A 127 1.52 -26.37 -8.67
N VAL A 128 2.43 -27.28 -9.01
CA VAL A 128 2.34 -28.07 -10.23
C VAL A 128 2.53 -29.53 -9.85
N ALA A 129 1.55 -30.38 -10.11
CA ALA A 129 1.72 -31.81 -9.94
C ALA A 129 2.04 -32.44 -11.31
N PHE A 130 3.03 -33.32 -11.34
CA PHE A 130 3.35 -34.13 -12.51
C PHE A 130 3.48 -35.60 -12.13
N ARG A 131 3.16 -36.47 -13.08
CA ARG A 131 3.27 -37.92 -12.91
C ARG A 131 4.42 -38.46 -13.75
N GLY A 132 5.41 -39.03 -13.07
CA GLY A 132 6.56 -39.66 -13.70
C GLY A 132 6.20 -40.97 -14.41
N GLN A 133 7.13 -41.52 -15.21
CA GLN A 133 6.95 -42.83 -15.85
C GLN A 133 6.75 -43.95 -14.83
N ASP A 134 7.30 -43.79 -13.62
CA ASP A 134 7.15 -44.68 -12.47
C ASP A 134 5.73 -44.69 -11.88
N LYS A 135 4.78 -43.97 -12.48
CA LYS A 135 3.40 -43.76 -12.03
C LYS A 135 3.28 -43.01 -10.70
N THR A 136 4.38 -42.56 -10.09
CA THR A 136 4.41 -41.73 -8.88
C THR A 136 4.10 -40.27 -9.20
N VAL A 137 3.29 -39.63 -8.34
CA VAL A 137 2.95 -38.21 -8.43
C VAL A 137 3.90 -37.42 -7.55
N ARG A 138 4.57 -36.41 -8.12
CA ARG A 138 5.50 -35.53 -7.39
C ARG A 138 4.99 -34.09 -7.43
N LEU A 139 5.17 -33.39 -6.31
CA LEU A 139 4.83 -31.97 -6.12
C LEU A 139 6.12 -31.20 -5.81
N PRO A 140 6.73 -30.53 -6.80
CA PRO A 140 7.87 -29.67 -6.55
C PRO A 140 7.46 -28.48 -5.69
N SER A 141 8.20 -28.28 -4.60
CA SER A 141 8.14 -27.06 -3.83
C SER A 141 8.77 -25.93 -4.65
N PHE A 142 8.00 -24.88 -4.93
CA PHE A 142 8.52 -23.68 -5.58
C PHE A 142 9.40 -22.91 -4.60
N THR A 143 10.69 -22.75 -4.90
CA THR A 143 11.59 -21.86 -4.18
C THR A 143 11.78 -20.56 -4.99
N PRO A 144 11.42 -19.38 -4.44
CA PRO A 144 11.42 -18.12 -5.21
C PRO A 144 12.82 -17.62 -5.62
N SER A 145 13.91 -18.23 -5.13
CA SER A 145 15.28 -17.86 -5.49
C SER A 145 15.72 -18.38 -6.87
N ALA A 146 15.02 -19.37 -7.43
CA ALA A 146 15.28 -19.86 -8.77
C ALA A 146 14.10 -19.47 -9.66
N ARG A 147 14.29 -18.47 -10.52
CA ARG A 147 13.33 -18.09 -11.58
C ARG A 147 13.28 -19.13 -12.72
N THR A 148 13.59 -20.38 -12.38
CA THR A 148 13.80 -21.54 -13.23
C THR A 148 13.30 -22.75 -12.46
N TRP A 149 12.52 -23.60 -13.11
CA TRP A 149 12.11 -24.90 -12.57
C TRP A 149 13.35 -25.79 -12.43
N VAL A 150 14.08 -25.65 -11.33
CA VAL A 150 15.21 -26.53 -11.03
C VAL A 150 14.66 -27.68 -10.17
N PRO A 151 14.65 -28.92 -10.67
CA PRO A 151 14.47 -30.07 -9.79
C PRO A 151 15.71 -30.16 -8.91
N THR A 152 15.67 -29.58 -7.72
CA THR A 152 16.74 -29.72 -6.73
C THR A 152 16.68 -31.13 -6.15
N TRP A 153 17.43 -32.05 -6.77
CA TRP A 153 17.67 -33.42 -6.30
C TRP A 153 18.62 -33.49 -5.09
N GLY A 154 18.74 -32.41 -4.31
CA GLY A 154 19.74 -32.28 -3.28
C GLY A 154 19.18 -31.62 -2.02
N TRP A 155 19.14 -32.43 -0.96
CA TRP A 155 19.08 -32.05 0.45
C TRP A 155 17.69 -31.70 1.01
N ALA A 156 17.10 -32.70 1.67
CA ALA A 156 16.09 -32.61 2.74
C ALA A 156 14.70 -32.03 2.40
N ALA A 157 14.20 -32.25 1.19
CA ALA A 157 12.75 -32.31 1.00
C ALA A 157 12.29 -33.71 1.42
N TRP A 158 11.46 -33.79 2.46
CA TRP A 158 10.77 -35.01 2.87
C TRP A 158 9.73 -35.36 1.80
N TRP A 159 10.17 -35.96 0.69
CA TRP A 159 9.28 -36.51 -0.32
C TRP A 159 8.71 -37.82 0.22
N TRP A 160 7.40 -37.88 0.39
CA TRP A 160 6.73 -39.15 0.68
C TRP A 160 6.14 -39.68 -0.63
N GLU A 161 6.61 -40.83 -1.07
CA GLU A 161 6.02 -41.55 -2.19
C GLU A 161 4.63 -42.03 -1.77
N ILE A 162 3.61 -41.52 -2.44
CA ILE A 162 2.23 -41.95 -2.23
C ILE A 162 1.97 -43.11 -3.21
N PRO A 163 1.71 -44.35 -2.73
CA PRO A 163 1.39 -45.46 -3.62
C PRO A 163 0.11 -45.16 -4.41
N CYS A 164 0.09 -45.62 -5.67
CA CYS A 164 -0.80 -45.26 -6.79
C CYS A 164 -2.33 -45.30 -6.57
N ASN A 165 -2.84 -45.64 -5.39
CA ASN A 165 -4.26 -45.72 -5.09
C ASN A 165 -4.78 -44.65 -4.12
N SER A 166 -3.94 -43.72 -3.67
CA SER A 166 -4.33 -42.68 -2.70
C SER A 166 -4.17 -41.28 -3.29
N ALA A 167 -4.99 -40.34 -2.81
CA ALA A 167 -4.93 -38.94 -3.22
C ALA A 167 -3.57 -38.31 -2.95
N ALA A 168 -3.18 -37.29 -3.73
CA ALA A 168 -1.98 -36.52 -3.45
C ALA A 168 -2.21 -35.67 -2.18
N ILE A 169 -1.41 -35.94 -1.15
CA ILE A 169 -1.53 -35.30 0.16
C ILE A 169 -0.35 -34.34 0.37
N LEU A 170 -0.65 -33.08 0.68
CA LEU A 170 0.33 -32.09 1.08
C LEU A 170 0.33 -31.95 2.60
N ARG A 171 1.51 -32.03 3.22
CA ARG A 171 1.68 -31.68 4.62
C ARG A 171 2.04 -30.20 4.72
N GLY A 172 1.08 -29.39 5.15
CA GLY A 172 1.37 -28.01 5.54
C GLY A 172 2.10 -28.00 6.87
N VAL A 173 3.38 -27.61 6.86
CA VAL A 173 4.10 -27.18 8.07
C VAL A 173 4.45 -25.72 7.83
N ILE A 174 3.67 -24.82 8.45
CA ILE A 174 3.92 -23.37 8.45
C ILE A 174 4.63 -23.00 9.75
#